data_AF-A0A915PK63-F1
#
_entry.id   AF-A0A915PK63-F1
#
_cell.length_a   1.000
_cell.length_b   1.000
_cell.length_c   1.000
_cell.angle_alpha   90.00
_cell.angle_beta   90.00
_cell.angle_gamma   90.00
#
_symmetry.space_group_name_H-M   'P 1'
#
loop_
_entity.id
_entity.type
_entity.pdbx_description
1 polymer ?
#
loop_
_entity_poly.entity_id
_entity_poly.type
_entity_poly.pdbx_seq_one_letter_code
_entity_poly.pdbx_strand_id
1 'polypeptide(L)'
;MDEGIWENCDQFLVWARHQKIVPFRERVLLWRVKNYKRMGQNADQVIDEAGQLVLVKRKEAFGTMGPAVLEVLFDENPFGQLIATLKEANTELVRGFLSDLRYLLVSEADVNMADITFLISNATLLTAFSYRSRKNGTGDEDFERLFPALSDAQIRLIDLNGSCSQKEIELVIKKLNIGLVRFHRYPGIDVKVFENTKAINSAVEFVVAQGVHPNADNSGMRFLKHLRNVFPAMKNLYWDWSMMMPTLTHVNDEVRACLDQLVQLYKEMQMNLLAILFFMSSEGSDEVITQIWSYLETFNLPNASMNKIFRDDKPHYHPPYMLFLAGTSEKIGRLERIICDNRIVEPDLRHFLYVQNRTIQVHNPDNTYEFMGFDWKKA
;
A
#
# COMPACT_ATOMS: atom_id res chain seq x y z
N MET A 1 28.40 -14.94 -28.76
CA MET A 1 27.62 -14.68 -29.98
C MET A 1 26.76 -15.89 -30.21
N ASP A 2 25.55 -15.86 -29.69
CA ASP A 2 24.42 -16.66 -30.15
C ASP A 2 23.27 -15.66 -30.30
N GLU A 3 23.36 -14.90 -31.39
CA GLU A 3 22.23 -14.20 -31.98
C GLU A 3 21.46 -15.24 -32.78
N GLY A 4 20.22 -15.55 -32.38
CA GLY A 4 19.42 -16.50 -33.12
C GLY A 4 18.06 -16.76 -32.51
N ILE A 5 17.04 -16.19 -33.17
CA ILE A 5 15.61 -16.56 -33.12
C ILE A 5 14.80 -15.96 -31.96
N TRP A 6 14.53 -14.66 -32.04
CA TRP A 6 13.33 -14.04 -31.47
C TRP A 6 12.22 -13.99 -32.53
N GLU A 7 11.80 -15.15 -33.03
CA GLU A 7 10.59 -15.23 -33.86
C GLU A 7 9.35 -15.18 -32.94
N ASN A 8 8.60 -14.08 -33.00
CA ASN A 8 7.15 -14.01 -32.77
C ASN A 8 6.55 -14.96 -31.72
N CYS A 9 6.94 -14.84 -30.45
CA CYS A 9 6.09 -15.34 -29.37
C CYS A 9 4.89 -14.39 -29.20
N ASP A 10 3.79 -14.68 -29.92
CA ASP A 10 2.47 -14.05 -29.75
C ASP A 10 1.74 -14.57 -28.49
N GLN A 11 2.45 -15.33 -27.64
CA GLN A 11 1.94 -15.90 -26.41
C GLN A 11 2.90 -15.63 -25.27
N PHE A 12 2.35 -15.52 -24.07
CA PHE A 12 3.14 -15.48 -22.85
C PHE A 12 2.53 -16.36 -21.76
N LEU A 13 3.41 -16.80 -20.87
CA LEU A 13 3.06 -17.67 -19.77
C LEU A 13 2.61 -16.83 -18.58
N VAL A 14 1.42 -17.14 -18.09
CA VAL A 14 0.86 -16.48 -16.91
C VAL A 14 0.46 -17.56 -15.91
N TRP A 15 0.88 -17.38 -14.66
CA TRP A 15 0.27 -18.16 -13.60
C TRP A 15 -1.05 -17.50 -13.19
N ALA A 16 -2.12 -18.28 -13.14
CA ALA A 16 -3.44 -17.84 -12.71
C ALA A 16 -3.84 -18.62 -11.45
N ARG A 17 -4.27 -17.90 -10.42
CA ARG A 17 -4.80 -18.51 -9.19
C ARG A 17 -6.04 -19.33 -9.48
N HIS A 18 -6.19 -20.50 -8.86
CA HIS A 18 -7.41 -21.30 -9.02
C HIS A 18 -8.62 -20.56 -8.46
N GLN A 19 -9.66 -20.35 -9.27
CA GLN A 19 -10.91 -19.76 -8.81
C GLN A 19 -11.68 -20.74 -7.90
N LYS A 20 -12.28 -20.21 -6.82
CA LYS A 20 -13.61 -20.69 -6.41
C LYS A 20 -14.59 -20.15 -7.44
N ILE A 21 -15.06 -21.02 -8.33
CA ILE A 21 -15.88 -20.70 -9.51
C ILE A 21 -17.04 -19.76 -9.14
N VAL A 22 -17.01 -18.52 -9.63
CA VAL A 22 -18.21 -17.65 -9.76
C VAL A 22 -18.16 -16.98 -11.13
N PRO A 23 -19.21 -17.09 -11.97
CA PRO A 23 -19.13 -16.68 -13.36
C PRO A 23 -19.66 -15.25 -13.54
N PHE A 24 -18.82 -14.23 -13.45
CA PHE A 24 -19.16 -12.90 -13.98
C PHE A 24 -17.92 -12.17 -14.48
N ARG A 25 -18.07 -11.46 -15.61
CA ARG A 25 -17.12 -10.47 -16.17
C ARG A 25 -16.28 -9.84 -15.06
N GLU A 26 -14.99 -10.18 -15.07
CA GLU A 26 -14.09 -9.98 -13.94
C GLU A 26 -13.80 -8.48 -13.77
N ARG A 27 -14.25 -7.88 -12.65
CA ARG A 27 -14.22 -6.41 -12.49
C ARG A 27 -12.89 -5.85 -11.97
N VAL A 28 -12.05 -6.68 -11.37
CA VAL A 28 -10.79 -6.25 -10.74
C VAL A 28 -9.73 -7.31 -10.97
N LEU A 29 -8.79 -7.01 -11.85
CA LEU A 29 -7.69 -7.88 -12.18
C LEU A 29 -6.40 -7.40 -11.50
N LEU A 30 -5.77 -8.26 -10.70
CA LEU A 30 -4.44 -8.03 -10.16
C LEU A 30 -3.40 -8.68 -11.07
N TRP A 31 -2.49 -7.88 -11.60
CA TRP A 31 -1.30 -8.38 -12.27
C TRP A 31 -0.07 -8.25 -11.38
N ARG A 32 0.72 -9.31 -11.31
CA ARG A 32 2.04 -9.32 -10.69
C ARG A 32 3.10 -9.59 -11.73
N VAL A 33 4.16 -8.80 -11.74
CA VAL A 33 5.35 -9.00 -12.56
C VAL A 33 6.49 -9.32 -11.62
N LYS A 34 6.94 -10.58 -11.62
CA LYS A 34 7.97 -11.07 -10.69
C LYS A 34 8.70 -12.28 -11.27
N ASN A 35 9.85 -12.59 -10.68
CA ASN A 35 10.65 -13.76 -11.06
C ASN A 35 9.86 -15.07 -10.84
N TYR A 36 9.95 -16.01 -11.80
CA TYR A 36 9.26 -17.30 -11.76
C TYR A 36 9.57 -18.13 -10.51
N LYS A 37 10.76 -17.98 -9.92
CA LYS A 37 11.15 -18.65 -8.66
C LYS A 37 10.31 -18.24 -7.45
N ARG A 38 9.54 -17.15 -7.58
CA ARG A 38 8.64 -16.62 -6.55
C ARG A 38 7.17 -16.73 -6.94
N MET A 39 6.83 -17.65 -7.85
CA MET A 39 5.44 -17.98 -8.21
C MET A 39 4.58 -18.21 -6.97
N GLY A 40 3.36 -17.66 -6.97
CA GLY A 40 2.43 -17.72 -5.85
C GLY A 40 2.81 -16.83 -4.66
N GLN A 41 4.02 -16.25 -4.60
CA GLN A 41 4.41 -15.37 -3.49
C GLN A 41 3.93 -13.92 -3.64
N ASN A 42 3.22 -13.35 -2.67
CA ASN A 42 2.80 -11.94 -2.69
C ASN A 42 3.92 -10.95 -2.30
N ALA A 43 3.62 -9.65 -2.32
CA ALA A 43 4.59 -8.58 -2.00
C ALA A 43 5.20 -8.71 -0.59
N ASP A 44 4.44 -9.25 0.36
CA ASP A 44 4.86 -9.48 1.75
C ASP A 44 5.54 -10.84 1.95
N GLN A 45 5.87 -11.51 0.84
CA GLN A 45 6.59 -12.79 0.81
C GLN A 45 5.80 -14.00 1.32
N VAL A 46 4.47 -13.89 1.43
CA VAL A 46 3.58 -15.00 1.79
C VAL A 46 3.15 -15.76 0.54
N ILE A 47 3.03 -17.09 0.63
CA ILE A 47 2.59 -17.94 -0.49
C ILE A 47 1.04 -17.89 -0.58
N ASP A 48 0.53 -17.20 -1.60
CA ASP A 48 -0.87 -17.11 -2.00
C ASP A 48 -1.26 -18.36 -2.82
N GLU A 49 -1.68 -19.43 -2.13
CA GLU A 49 -2.54 -20.52 -2.66
C GLU A 49 -2.07 -21.31 -3.92
N ALA A 50 -2.91 -22.27 -4.32
CA ALA A 50 -2.72 -23.10 -5.51
C ALA A 50 -3.20 -22.37 -6.78
N GLY A 51 -2.52 -22.62 -7.90
CA GLY A 51 -2.90 -22.10 -9.22
C GLY A 51 -2.31 -22.94 -10.34
N GLN A 52 -2.47 -22.46 -11.57
CA GLN A 52 -2.04 -23.15 -12.78
C GLN A 52 -1.35 -22.20 -13.75
N LEU A 53 -0.45 -22.75 -14.55
CA LEU A 53 0.16 -22.05 -15.67
C LEU A 53 -0.76 -22.08 -16.88
N VAL A 54 -0.97 -20.91 -17.49
CA VAL A 54 -1.83 -20.71 -18.66
C VAL A 54 -1.03 -19.95 -19.72
N LEU A 55 -1.08 -20.44 -20.96
CA LEU A 55 -0.57 -19.71 -22.11
C LEU A 55 -1.64 -18.75 -22.62
N VAL A 56 -1.33 -17.46 -22.66
CA VAL A 56 -2.25 -16.41 -23.08
C VAL A 56 -1.71 -15.72 -24.32
N LYS A 57 -2.57 -15.46 -25.31
CA LYS A 57 -2.18 -14.71 -26.50
C LYS A 57 -2.02 -13.23 -26.19
N ARG A 58 -1.01 -12.58 -26.77
CA ARG A 58 -0.70 -11.16 -26.55
C ARG A 58 -1.90 -10.26 -26.83
N LYS A 59 -2.55 -10.47 -27.97
CA LYS A 59 -3.75 -9.72 -28.37
C LYS A 59 -4.91 -9.89 -27.37
N GLU A 60 -5.09 -11.10 -26.84
CA GLU A 60 -6.15 -11.40 -25.87
C GLU A 60 -5.86 -10.73 -24.53
N ALA A 61 -4.63 -10.84 -24.04
CA ALA A 61 -4.26 -10.21 -22.79
C ALA A 61 -4.35 -8.69 -22.84
N PHE A 62 -3.85 -8.04 -23.89
CA PHE A 62 -3.91 -6.59 -24.02
C PHE A 62 -5.32 -6.07 -24.32
N GLY A 63 -6.17 -6.88 -24.94
CA GLY A 63 -7.54 -6.48 -25.27
C GLY A 63 -8.56 -6.73 -24.15
N THR A 64 -8.34 -7.72 -23.29
CA THR A 64 -9.38 -8.19 -22.34
C THR A 64 -8.90 -8.41 -20.91
N MET A 65 -7.59 -8.41 -20.67
CA MET A 65 -7.00 -8.74 -19.36
C MET A 65 -6.20 -7.57 -18.80
N GLY A 66 -6.68 -6.34 -18.98
CA GLY A 66 -6.07 -5.14 -18.41
C GLY A 66 -6.08 -5.14 -16.88
N PRO A 67 -4.97 -4.77 -16.21
CA PRO A 67 -4.92 -4.72 -14.75
C PRO A 67 -5.73 -3.55 -14.18
N ALA A 68 -6.46 -3.81 -13.10
CA ALA A 68 -6.93 -2.77 -12.18
C ALA A 68 -5.86 -2.43 -11.13
N VAL A 69 -5.03 -3.42 -10.79
CA VAL A 69 -3.85 -3.29 -9.93
C VAL A 69 -2.67 -3.93 -10.64
N LEU A 70 -1.53 -3.24 -10.69
CA LEU A 70 -0.28 -3.78 -11.20
C LEU A 70 0.79 -3.72 -10.11
N GLU A 71 1.38 -4.87 -9.81
CA GLU A 71 2.49 -5.01 -8.88
C GLU A 71 3.74 -5.45 -9.64
N VAL A 72 4.84 -4.73 -9.47
CA VAL A 72 6.17 -5.12 -9.95
C VAL A 72 7.00 -5.45 -8.73
N LEU A 73 7.32 -6.72 -8.56
CA LEU A 73 7.83 -7.27 -7.31
C LEU A 73 9.14 -8.00 -7.52
N PHE A 74 10.08 -7.76 -6.60
CA PHE A 74 11.36 -8.44 -6.47
C PHE A 74 12.35 -8.20 -7.63
N ASP A 75 13.64 -8.25 -7.34
CA ASP A 75 14.70 -8.16 -8.35
C ASP A 75 14.59 -9.31 -9.37
N GLU A 76 15.22 -9.13 -10.54
CA GLU A 76 15.24 -10.11 -11.65
C GLU A 76 13.84 -10.46 -12.17
N ASN A 77 12.90 -9.51 -12.09
CA ASN A 77 11.56 -9.66 -12.63
C ASN A 77 11.52 -9.37 -14.16
N PRO A 78 10.55 -9.91 -14.92
CA PRO A 78 10.47 -9.73 -16.36
C PRO A 78 9.81 -8.41 -16.79
N PHE A 79 9.82 -7.36 -15.97
CA PHE A 79 9.13 -6.09 -16.27
C PHE A 79 9.64 -5.40 -17.52
N GLY A 80 10.95 -5.37 -17.74
CA GLY A 80 11.52 -4.81 -18.97
C GLY A 80 10.98 -5.50 -20.24
N GLN A 81 10.71 -6.81 -20.18
CA GLN A 81 10.13 -7.57 -21.30
C GLN A 81 8.68 -7.16 -21.55
N LEU A 82 7.89 -7.03 -20.48
CA LEU A 82 6.51 -6.55 -20.58
C LEU A 82 6.47 -5.15 -21.22
N ILE A 83 7.35 -4.25 -20.77
CA ILE A 83 7.39 -2.87 -21.25
C ILE A 83 7.86 -2.78 -22.69
N ALA A 84 8.89 -3.54 -23.09
CA ALA A 84 9.30 -3.63 -24.49
C ALA A 84 8.12 -4.07 -25.37
N THR A 85 7.38 -5.09 -24.93
CA THR A 85 6.20 -5.59 -25.64
C THR A 85 5.09 -4.55 -25.75
N LEU A 86 4.83 -3.78 -24.69
CA LEU A 86 3.86 -2.69 -24.73
C LEU A 86 4.31 -1.55 -25.64
N LYS A 87 5.61 -1.22 -25.66
CA LYS A 87 6.18 -0.18 -26.54
C LYS A 87 6.13 -0.58 -28.03
N GLU A 88 6.21 -1.86 -28.34
CA GLU A 88 6.02 -2.40 -29.70
C GLU A 88 4.55 -2.48 -30.12
N ALA A 89 3.62 -2.54 -29.16
CA ALA A 89 2.20 -2.55 -29.44
C ALA A 89 1.70 -1.17 -29.90
N ASN A 90 0.58 -1.13 -30.61
CA ASN A 90 -0.02 0.14 -30.99
C ASN A 90 -0.54 0.88 -29.74
N THR A 91 -0.60 2.21 -29.82
CA THR A 91 -0.98 3.08 -28.68
C THR A 91 -2.39 2.77 -28.16
N GLU A 92 -3.32 2.38 -29.03
CA GLU A 92 -4.69 2.05 -28.65
C GLU A 92 -4.77 0.78 -27.78
N LEU A 93 -3.99 -0.25 -28.10
CA LEU A 93 -3.90 -1.47 -27.31
C LEU A 93 -3.26 -1.20 -25.95
N VAL A 94 -2.21 -0.38 -25.89
CA VAL A 94 -1.57 0.00 -24.62
C VAL A 94 -2.55 0.75 -23.73
N ARG A 95 -3.26 1.74 -24.29
CA ARG A 95 -4.31 2.47 -23.57
C ARG A 95 -5.46 1.58 -23.14
N GLY A 96 -5.87 0.64 -23.98
CA GLY A 96 -6.88 -0.37 -23.64
C GLY A 96 -6.45 -1.22 -22.46
N PHE A 97 -5.23 -1.76 -22.51
CA PHE A 97 -4.66 -2.58 -21.44
C PHE A 97 -4.56 -1.83 -20.11
N LEU A 98 -4.13 -0.57 -20.11
CA LEU A 98 -3.95 0.24 -18.90
C LEU A 98 -5.18 1.08 -18.51
N SER A 99 -6.29 0.96 -19.27
CA SER A 99 -7.48 1.81 -19.08
C SER A 99 -8.08 1.68 -17.69
N ASP A 100 -8.03 0.49 -17.11
CA ASP A 100 -8.59 0.21 -15.79
C ASP A 100 -7.58 0.28 -14.65
N LEU A 101 -6.31 0.59 -14.92
CA LEU A 101 -5.28 0.65 -13.89
C LEU A 101 -5.59 1.79 -12.90
N ARG A 102 -5.77 1.44 -11.62
CA ARG A 102 -6.03 2.38 -10.51
C ARG A 102 -4.88 2.47 -9.54
N TYR A 103 -4.11 1.39 -9.40
CA TYR A 103 -3.00 1.29 -8.45
C TYR A 103 -1.78 0.61 -9.09
N LEU A 104 -0.62 1.27 -8.98
CA LEU A 104 0.68 0.73 -9.34
C LEU A 104 1.57 0.62 -8.09
N LEU A 105 2.04 -0.58 -7.81
CA LEU A 105 3.05 -0.89 -6.79
C LEU A 105 4.33 -1.34 -7.46
N VAL A 106 5.45 -0.72 -7.09
CA VAL A 106 6.79 -1.18 -7.41
C VAL A 106 7.49 -1.46 -6.07
N SER A 107 7.88 -2.70 -5.82
CA SER A 107 8.41 -3.11 -4.52
C SER A 107 9.58 -4.06 -4.68
N GLU A 108 10.73 -3.68 -4.12
CA GLU A 108 11.95 -4.49 -4.11
C GLU A 108 12.40 -4.91 -5.51
N ALA A 109 12.14 -4.08 -6.52
CA ALA A 109 12.31 -4.41 -7.92
C ALA A 109 13.36 -3.52 -8.60
N ASP A 110 14.21 -4.15 -9.42
CA ASP A 110 15.26 -3.54 -10.23
C ASP A 110 14.69 -3.02 -11.57
N VAL A 111 13.87 -1.97 -11.49
CA VAL A 111 13.18 -1.42 -12.67
C VAL A 111 13.79 -0.11 -13.16
N ASN A 112 13.77 0.11 -14.46
CA ASN A 112 14.13 1.39 -15.06
C ASN A 112 13.01 2.42 -14.84
N MET A 113 13.33 3.59 -14.29
CA MET A 113 12.33 4.66 -14.07
C MET A 113 11.63 5.10 -15.34
N ALA A 114 12.31 5.08 -16.49
CA ALA A 114 11.69 5.41 -17.78
C ALA A 114 10.55 4.45 -18.15
N ASP A 115 10.64 3.19 -17.72
CA ASP A 115 9.60 2.19 -17.94
C ASP A 115 8.40 2.39 -17.01
N ILE A 116 8.65 2.80 -15.75
CA ILE A 116 7.57 3.20 -14.82
C ILE A 116 6.87 4.46 -15.37
N THR A 117 7.64 5.47 -15.79
CA THR A 117 7.11 6.70 -16.40
C THR A 117 6.26 6.40 -17.62
N PHE A 118 6.69 5.45 -18.48
CA PHE A 118 5.90 5.01 -19.63
C PHE A 118 4.52 4.48 -19.21
N LEU A 119 4.44 3.64 -18.17
CA LEU A 119 3.15 3.13 -17.69
C LEU A 119 2.26 4.25 -17.14
N ILE A 120 2.81 5.10 -16.27
CA ILE A 120 2.05 6.19 -15.63
C ILE A 120 1.45 7.10 -16.69
N SER A 121 2.25 7.50 -17.68
CA SER A 121 1.82 8.40 -18.76
C SER A 121 0.76 7.79 -19.69
N ASN A 122 0.56 6.47 -19.67
CA ASN A 122 -0.45 5.78 -20.47
C ASN A 122 -1.65 5.27 -19.64
N ALA A 123 -1.59 5.35 -18.32
CA ALA A 123 -2.64 4.90 -17.40
C ALA A 123 -3.56 6.06 -17.01
N THR A 124 -4.67 6.22 -17.73
CA THR A 124 -5.56 7.40 -17.61
C THR A 124 -6.29 7.53 -16.28
N LEU A 125 -6.40 6.45 -15.51
CA LEU A 125 -7.17 6.41 -14.27
C LEU A 125 -6.32 6.04 -13.04
N LEU A 126 -5.00 6.05 -13.20
CA LEU A 126 -4.07 5.77 -12.11
C LEU A 126 -4.25 6.81 -11.01
N THR A 127 -4.62 6.35 -9.81
CA THR A 127 -4.95 7.22 -8.68
C THR A 127 -4.00 7.03 -7.49
N ALA A 128 -3.44 5.82 -7.36
CA ALA A 128 -2.52 5.45 -6.29
C ALA A 128 -1.19 4.95 -6.85
N PHE A 129 -0.09 5.35 -6.23
CA PHE A 129 1.25 4.92 -6.59
C PHE A 129 2.08 4.59 -5.34
N SER A 130 2.77 3.46 -5.39
CA SER A 130 3.70 3.02 -4.34
C SER A 130 5.04 2.64 -4.95
N TYR A 131 6.13 3.17 -4.38
CA TYR A 131 7.49 2.72 -4.67
C TYR A 131 8.18 2.31 -3.35
N ARG A 132 8.73 1.10 -3.30
CA ARG A 132 9.39 0.51 -2.11
C ARG A 132 10.68 -0.20 -2.50
N SER A 133 11.73 -0.03 -1.71
CA SER A 133 13.04 -0.66 -1.92
C SER A 133 13.77 -0.86 -0.59
N ARG A 134 14.45 -2.00 -0.39
CA ARG A 134 15.21 -2.36 0.82
C ARG A 134 16.59 -1.73 0.92
N LYS A 135 17.27 -1.55 -0.21
CA LYS A 135 18.72 -1.33 -0.23
C LYS A 135 19.09 0.14 -0.33
N ASN A 136 18.38 0.89 -1.17
CA ASN A 136 18.48 2.34 -1.36
C ASN A 136 17.14 2.80 -1.98
N GLY A 137 16.70 4.02 -1.69
CA GLY A 137 15.59 4.64 -2.44
C GLY A 137 15.90 4.75 -3.92
N THR A 138 14.99 5.38 -4.67
CA THR A 138 15.38 5.92 -5.96
C THR A 138 16.51 6.93 -5.76
N GLY A 139 17.46 7.01 -6.70
CA GLY A 139 18.37 8.15 -6.71
C GLY A 139 17.56 9.43 -6.88
N ASP A 140 17.95 10.52 -6.20
CA ASP A 140 17.25 11.80 -6.28
C ASP A 140 16.96 12.24 -7.73
N GLU A 141 17.92 12.03 -8.64
CA GLU A 141 17.78 12.35 -10.07
C GLU A 141 16.72 11.48 -10.77
N ASP A 142 16.65 10.21 -10.41
CA ASP A 142 15.73 9.25 -11.00
C ASP A 142 14.30 9.51 -10.54
N PHE A 143 14.11 9.87 -9.27
CA PHE A 143 12.80 10.28 -8.76
C PHE A 143 12.35 11.62 -9.35
N GLU A 144 13.26 12.59 -9.52
CA GLU A 144 12.96 13.85 -10.21
C GLU A 144 12.48 13.64 -11.65
N ARG A 145 12.97 12.61 -12.34
CA ARG A 145 12.50 12.24 -13.68
C ARG A 145 11.12 11.58 -13.68
N LEU A 146 10.80 10.83 -12.63
CA LEU A 146 9.48 10.20 -12.45
C LEU A 146 8.39 11.22 -12.08
N PHE A 147 8.79 12.28 -11.35
CA PHE A 147 7.89 13.25 -10.75
C PHE A 147 6.90 13.90 -11.74
N PRO A 148 7.29 14.39 -12.94
CA PRO A 148 6.36 14.97 -13.89
C PRO A 148 5.21 14.02 -14.26
N ALA A 149 5.52 12.74 -14.47
CA ALA A 149 4.50 11.74 -14.81
C ALA A 149 3.51 11.53 -13.66
N LEU A 150 3.97 11.49 -12.40
CA LEU A 150 3.10 11.40 -11.23
C LEU A 150 2.19 12.63 -11.09
N SER A 151 2.75 13.82 -11.35
CA SER A 151 2.00 15.08 -11.32
C SER A 151 0.94 15.13 -12.42
N ASP A 152 1.30 14.78 -13.64
CA ASP A 152 0.40 14.80 -14.81
C ASP A 152 -0.72 13.76 -14.69
N ALA A 153 -0.42 12.58 -14.13
CA ALA A 153 -1.40 11.57 -13.78
C ALA A 153 -2.32 11.97 -12.60
N GLN A 154 -2.02 13.09 -11.93
CA GLN A 154 -2.78 13.60 -10.78
C GLN A 154 -2.94 12.56 -9.64
N ILE A 155 -1.85 11.87 -9.31
CA ILE A 155 -1.84 10.88 -8.22
C ILE A 155 -2.37 11.49 -6.93
N ARG A 156 -3.32 10.79 -6.30
CA ARG A 156 -4.01 11.24 -5.07
C ARG A 156 -3.57 10.48 -3.82
N LEU A 157 -3.05 9.27 -3.99
CA LEU A 157 -2.61 8.38 -2.92
C LEU A 157 -1.16 7.98 -3.15
N ILE A 158 -0.30 8.16 -2.15
CA ILE A 158 1.12 7.81 -2.25
C ILE A 158 1.64 7.11 -0.99
N ASP A 159 2.58 6.20 -1.19
CA ASP A 159 3.39 5.59 -0.12
C ASP A 159 4.71 6.34 0.02
N LEU A 160 5.09 6.63 1.26
CA LEU A 160 6.43 7.05 1.67
C LEU A 160 7.01 6.00 2.62
N ASN A 161 8.31 5.76 2.56
CA ASN A 161 8.99 4.76 3.39
C ASN A 161 10.41 5.22 3.77
N GLY A 162 11.12 4.42 4.56
CA GLY A 162 12.46 4.73 5.09
C GLY A 162 13.57 4.84 4.05
N SER A 163 13.32 4.40 2.82
CA SER A 163 14.27 4.55 1.72
C SER A 163 14.11 5.89 1.01
N CYS A 164 13.05 6.65 1.28
CA CYS A 164 12.85 7.95 0.66
C CYS A 164 13.85 8.98 1.20
N SER A 165 14.53 9.69 0.30
CA SER A 165 15.40 10.80 0.67
C SER A 165 14.58 12.00 1.19
N GLN A 166 15.24 12.93 1.89
CA GLN A 166 14.59 14.19 2.28
C GLN A 166 14.02 14.93 1.07
N LYS A 167 14.76 14.94 -0.03
CA LYS A 167 14.38 15.63 -1.26
C LYS A 167 13.14 15.00 -1.90
N GLU A 168 13.06 13.67 -1.91
CA GLU A 168 11.88 12.96 -2.42
C GLU A 168 10.64 13.24 -1.57
N ILE A 169 10.77 13.16 -0.24
CA ILE A 169 9.69 13.49 0.71
C ILE A 169 9.22 14.94 0.50
N GLU A 170 10.15 15.89 0.41
CA GLU A 170 9.84 17.29 0.16
C GLU A 170 9.17 17.52 -1.20
N LEU A 171 9.63 16.86 -2.26
CA LEU A 171 9.02 16.94 -3.59
C LEU A 171 7.58 16.42 -3.57
N VAL A 172 7.35 15.24 -3.00
CA VAL A 172 6.00 14.66 -2.87
C VAL A 172 5.09 15.59 -2.09
N ILE A 173 5.51 16.02 -0.89
CA ILE A 173 4.70 16.86 -0.01
C ILE A 173 4.47 18.24 -0.63
N LYS A 174 5.47 18.87 -1.24
CA LYS A 174 5.34 20.24 -1.74
C LYS A 174 4.61 20.33 -3.09
N LYS A 175 4.74 19.31 -3.94
CA LYS A 175 4.39 19.44 -5.36
C LYS A 175 3.25 18.55 -5.80
N LEU A 176 2.93 17.45 -5.11
CA LEU A 176 1.77 16.63 -5.45
C LEU A 176 0.53 17.06 -4.67
N ASN A 177 -0.61 17.11 -5.36
CA ASN A 177 -1.92 17.37 -4.78
C ASN A 177 -2.55 16.07 -4.25
N ILE A 178 -1.85 15.43 -3.31
CA ILE A 178 -2.25 14.15 -2.70
C ILE A 178 -3.30 14.37 -1.61
N GLY A 179 -4.35 13.55 -1.63
CA GLY A 179 -5.39 13.53 -0.59
C GLY A 179 -5.08 12.56 0.55
N LEU A 180 -4.24 11.54 0.29
CA LEU A 180 -3.79 10.59 1.31
C LEU A 180 -2.32 10.24 1.13
N VAL A 181 -1.62 10.21 2.26
CA VAL A 181 -0.24 9.74 2.37
C VAL A 181 -0.18 8.57 3.35
N ARG A 182 0.56 7.53 2.96
CA ARG A 182 0.81 6.36 3.80
C ARG A 182 2.30 6.24 4.08
N PHE A 183 2.66 6.22 5.36
CA PHE A 183 4.00 5.94 5.84
C PHE A 183 4.12 4.44 6.10
N HIS A 184 4.75 3.75 5.16
CA HIS A 184 4.86 2.30 5.13
C HIS A 184 5.76 1.75 6.25
N ARG A 185 5.53 0.49 6.63
CA ARG A 185 6.24 -0.20 7.73
C ARG A 185 7.68 -0.60 7.41
N TYR A 186 7.96 -0.97 6.16
CA TYR A 186 9.23 -1.60 5.79
C TYR A 186 9.85 -1.09 4.48
N PRO A 187 11.02 -0.43 4.52
CA PRO A 187 11.60 0.17 5.72
C PRO A 187 10.67 1.26 6.28
N GLY A 188 10.55 1.37 7.60
CA GLY A 188 9.72 2.40 8.24
C GLY A 188 10.28 3.80 8.00
N ILE A 189 9.46 4.85 8.11
CA ILE A 189 9.92 6.23 7.83
C ILE A 189 11.04 6.69 8.78
N ASP A 190 12.08 7.33 8.26
CA ASP A 190 13.06 8.03 9.10
C ASP A 190 12.45 9.33 9.63
N VAL A 191 12.17 9.35 10.93
CA VAL A 191 11.53 10.48 11.60
C VAL A 191 12.41 11.74 11.57
N LYS A 192 13.74 11.61 11.57
CA LYS A 192 14.63 12.79 11.47
C LYS A 192 14.49 13.45 10.10
N VAL A 193 14.40 12.65 9.04
CA VAL A 193 14.17 13.14 7.68
C VAL A 193 12.81 13.82 7.59
N PHE A 194 11.77 13.22 8.16
CA PHE A 194 10.44 13.79 8.19
C PHE A 194 10.36 15.10 8.99
N GLU A 195 10.95 15.19 10.19
CA GLU A 195 10.95 16.42 10.99
C GLU A 195 11.73 17.57 10.35
N ASN A 196 12.76 17.25 9.55
CA ASN A 196 13.53 18.24 8.81
C ASN A 196 12.79 18.76 7.56
N THR A 197 11.69 18.10 7.19
CA THR A 197 10.85 18.53 6.06
C THR A 197 10.16 19.85 6.40
N LYS A 198 10.53 20.91 5.68
CA LYS A 198 9.91 22.25 5.85
C LYS A 198 8.68 22.46 4.97
N ALA A 199 8.31 21.46 4.18
CA ALA A 199 7.17 21.51 3.28
C ALA A 199 5.85 21.32 4.03
N ILE A 200 4.81 22.02 3.57
CA ILE A 200 3.45 21.91 4.07
C ILE A 200 2.57 21.45 2.91
N ASN A 201 1.74 20.44 3.13
CA ASN A 201 0.73 19.99 2.19
C ASN A 201 -0.67 20.07 2.82
N SER A 202 -1.41 21.11 2.43
CA SER A 202 -2.79 21.32 2.90
C SER A 202 -3.84 20.51 2.13
N ALA A 203 -3.45 19.70 1.14
CA ALA A 203 -4.37 18.82 0.42
C ALA A 203 -4.53 17.45 1.09
N VAL A 204 -3.58 17.06 1.94
CA VAL A 204 -3.62 15.77 2.63
C VAL A 204 -4.68 15.80 3.73
N GLU A 205 -5.75 15.02 3.52
CA GLU A 205 -6.85 14.88 4.47
C GLU A 205 -6.82 13.55 5.23
N PHE A 206 -6.02 12.57 4.76
CA PHE A 206 -5.87 11.28 5.42
C PHE A 206 -4.41 10.88 5.51
N VAL A 207 -3.91 10.74 6.74
CA VAL A 207 -2.59 10.15 7.03
C VAL A 207 -2.77 8.72 7.52
N VAL A 208 -1.99 7.81 6.94
CA VAL A 208 -1.85 6.42 7.40
C VAL A 208 -0.42 6.24 7.90
N ALA A 209 -0.23 5.92 9.17
CA ALA A 209 1.07 5.76 9.80
C ALA A 209 1.27 4.30 10.21
N GLN A 210 2.17 3.57 9.55
CA GLN A 210 2.33 2.11 9.67
C GLN A 210 3.72 1.61 10.04
N GLY A 211 4.68 2.49 10.27
CA GLY A 211 5.94 2.14 10.92
C GLY A 211 7.02 3.20 10.76
N VAL A 212 7.95 3.21 11.71
CA VAL A 212 9.12 4.09 11.73
C VAL A 212 10.39 3.27 11.52
N HIS A 213 11.42 3.89 10.95
CA HIS A 213 12.71 3.25 10.81
C HIS A 213 13.25 2.89 12.21
N PRO A 214 13.78 1.68 12.43
CA PRO A 214 14.40 1.33 13.70
C PRO A 214 15.58 2.28 14.02
N ASN A 215 15.96 2.39 15.29
CA ASN A 215 17.17 3.08 15.80
C ASN A 215 17.03 4.54 16.27
N ALA A 216 15.83 5.05 16.52
CA ALA A 216 15.67 6.34 17.19
C ALA A 216 14.64 6.29 18.32
N ASP A 217 15.04 6.76 19.49
CA ASP A 217 14.18 6.84 20.68
C ASP A 217 12.99 7.77 20.43
N ASN A 218 11.82 7.37 20.92
CA ASN A 218 10.57 8.14 20.84
C ASN A 218 10.17 8.55 19.41
N SER A 219 10.58 7.77 18.39
CA SER A 219 10.34 8.09 16.98
C SER A 219 8.86 8.29 16.65
N GLY A 220 7.98 7.39 17.09
CA GLY A 220 6.54 7.53 16.87
C GLY A 220 5.98 8.82 17.48
N MET A 221 6.45 9.21 18.66
CA MET A 221 5.97 10.42 19.34
C MET A 221 6.44 11.70 18.69
N ARG A 222 7.69 11.71 18.25
CA ARG A 222 8.28 12.79 17.47
C ARG A 222 7.55 12.98 16.13
N PHE A 223 7.30 11.89 15.43
CA PHE A 223 6.52 11.87 14.21
C PHE A 223 5.11 12.46 14.42
N LEU A 224 4.40 11.98 15.45
CA LEU A 224 3.05 12.42 15.78
C LEU A 224 2.97 13.94 16.06
N LYS A 225 3.92 14.48 16.84
CA LYS A 225 4.01 15.92 17.13
C LYS A 225 4.23 16.77 15.88
N HIS A 226 4.87 16.22 14.86
CA HIS A 226 5.21 16.94 13.64
C HIS A 226 4.10 16.90 12.57
N LEU A 227 3.17 15.93 12.63
CA LEU A 227 2.12 15.74 11.63
C LEU A 227 1.31 17.01 11.31
N ARG A 228 0.87 17.76 12.34
CA ARG A 228 0.06 18.96 12.13
C ARG A 228 0.80 20.09 11.41
N ASN A 229 2.13 20.12 11.50
CA ASN A 229 2.94 21.14 10.86
C ASN A 229 3.03 20.87 9.35
N VAL A 230 3.12 19.59 8.99
CA VAL A 230 3.24 19.15 7.59
C VAL A 230 1.89 19.04 6.91
N PHE A 231 0.86 18.53 7.61
CA PHE A 231 -0.46 18.26 7.06
C PHE A 231 -1.56 18.98 7.85
N PRO A 232 -1.65 20.32 7.79
CA PRO A 232 -2.55 21.11 8.64
C PRO A 232 -4.04 20.89 8.36
N ALA A 233 -4.39 20.32 7.20
CA ALA A 233 -5.77 20.05 6.81
C ALA A 233 -6.21 18.59 7.11
N MET A 234 -5.39 17.80 7.79
CA MET A 234 -5.70 16.39 8.07
C MET A 234 -7.04 16.22 8.80
N LYS A 235 -7.90 15.35 8.26
CA LYS A 235 -9.23 15.02 8.80
C LYS A 235 -9.37 13.57 9.24
N ASN A 236 -8.45 12.70 8.85
CA ASN A 236 -8.51 11.28 9.13
C ASN A 236 -7.09 10.79 9.48
N LEU A 237 -6.97 10.02 10.55
CA LEU A 237 -5.71 9.42 10.95
C LEU A 237 -5.91 7.91 11.18
N TYR A 238 -5.07 7.12 10.52
CA TYR A 238 -4.88 5.71 10.82
C TYR A 238 -3.51 5.53 11.46
N TRP A 239 -3.48 5.03 12.68
CA TRP A 239 -2.27 4.85 13.47
C TRP A 239 -2.05 3.37 13.78
N ASP A 240 -1.05 2.76 13.14
CA ASP A 240 -0.57 1.44 13.51
C ASP A 240 0.34 1.55 14.73
N TRP A 241 0.13 0.69 15.72
CA TRP A 241 0.92 0.73 16.94
C TRP A 241 2.41 0.44 16.73
N SER A 242 2.78 -0.20 15.60
CA SER A 242 4.18 -0.37 15.20
C SER A 242 4.93 0.95 14.97
N MET A 243 4.24 2.09 14.92
CA MET A 243 4.85 3.43 15.00
C MET A 243 5.51 3.69 16.35
N MET A 244 5.01 3.09 17.42
CA MET A 244 5.55 3.23 18.79
C MET A 244 6.44 2.05 19.15
N MET A 245 5.90 0.83 19.04
CA MET A 245 6.61 -0.39 19.43
C MET A 245 6.06 -1.59 18.66
N PRO A 246 6.88 -2.63 18.40
CA PRO A 246 6.45 -3.79 17.63
C PRO A 246 5.23 -4.49 18.22
N THR A 247 5.09 -4.50 19.56
CA THR A 247 4.03 -5.17 20.30
C THR A 247 3.68 -4.40 21.57
N LEU A 248 2.39 -4.25 21.83
CA LEU A 248 1.87 -3.72 23.09
C LEU A 248 1.71 -4.83 24.13
N THR A 249 2.46 -4.73 25.24
CA THR A 249 2.48 -5.72 26.32
C THR A 249 1.94 -5.19 27.66
N HIS A 250 1.93 -3.87 27.86
CA HIS A 250 1.48 -3.22 29.09
C HIS A 250 1.12 -1.76 28.85
N VAL A 251 0.28 -1.17 29.72
CA VAL A 251 -0.14 0.25 29.63
C VAL A 251 0.71 1.11 30.58
N ASN A 252 1.89 1.51 30.14
CA ASN A 252 2.78 2.43 30.88
C ASN A 252 2.48 3.91 30.56
N ASP A 253 3.24 4.81 31.18
CA ASP A 253 3.14 6.25 30.96
C ASP A 253 3.41 6.67 29.52
N GLU A 254 4.28 5.97 28.79
CA GLU A 254 4.58 6.26 27.38
C GLU A 254 3.38 5.92 26.48
N VAL A 255 2.74 4.78 26.71
CA VAL A 255 1.51 4.37 26.01
C VAL A 255 0.41 5.40 26.25
N ARG A 256 0.19 5.80 27.52
CA ARG A 256 -0.81 6.83 27.87
C ARG A 256 -0.50 8.16 27.22
N ALA A 257 0.75 8.63 27.28
CA ALA A 257 1.18 9.86 26.63
C ALA A 257 0.95 9.83 25.11
N CYS A 258 1.14 8.67 24.47
CA CYS A 258 0.84 8.51 23.05
C CYS A 258 -0.66 8.61 22.75
N LEU A 259 -1.49 7.92 23.53
CA LEU A 259 -2.95 8.00 23.39
C LEU A 259 -3.44 9.43 23.63
N ASP A 260 -2.94 10.11 24.65
CA ASP A 260 -3.25 11.52 24.94
C ASP A 260 -2.94 12.41 23.75
N GLN A 261 -1.75 12.23 23.16
CA GLN A 261 -1.31 13.02 22.01
C GLN A 261 -2.15 12.73 20.75
N LEU A 262 -2.53 11.47 20.50
CA LEU A 262 -3.41 11.10 19.39
C LEU A 262 -4.80 11.73 19.56
N VAL A 263 -5.36 11.65 20.77
CA VAL A 263 -6.67 12.24 21.08
C VAL A 263 -6.63 13.77 21.03
N GLN A 264 -5.57 14.38 21.55
CA GLN A 264 -5.35 15.82 21.47
C GLN A 264 -5.29 16.26 20.01
N LEU A 265 -4.50 15.58 19.18
CA LEU A 265 -4.39 15.87 17.75
C LEU A 265 -5.75 15.75 17.04
N TYR A 266 -6.51 14.68 17.33
CA TYR A 266 -7.87 14.49 16.80
C TYR A 266 -8.79 15.66 17.14
N LYS A 267 -8.77 16.13 18.40
CA LYS A 267 -9.60 17.25 18.88
C LYS A 267 -9.14 18.59 18.30
N GLU A 268 -7.85 18.90 18.33
CA GLU A 268 -7.28 20.15 17.83
C GLU A 268 -7.55 20.35 16.34
N MET A 269 -7.42 19.27 15.54
CA MET A 269 -7.61 19.34 14.09
C MET A 269 -9.05 19.16 13.63
N GLN A 270 -9.97 18.90 14.57
CA GLN A 270 -11.38 18.59 14.29
C GLN A 270 -11.49 17.48 13.24
N MET A 271 -10.84 16.34 13.54
CA MET A 271 -10.83 15.19 12.66
C MET A 271 -12.20 14.47 12.69
N ASN A 272 -12.49 13.80 11.58
CA ASN A 272 -13.70 12.98 11.41
C ASN A 272 -13.43 11.49 11.66
N LEU A 273 -12.17 11.08 11.71
CA LEU A 273 -11.74 9.68 11.92
C LEU A 273 -10.41 9.63 12.67
N LEU A 274 -10.41 8.91 13.80
CA LEU A 274 -9.22 8.36 14.43
C LEU A 274 -9.35 6.83 14.45
N ALA A 275 -8.41 6.14 13.82
CA ALA A 275 -8.30 4.70 13.85
C ALA A 275 -6.94 4.31 14.45
N ILE A 276 -6.92 3.39 15.41
CA ILE A 276 -5.69 2.88 16.02
C ILE A 276 -5.69 1.36 15.95
N LEU A 277 -4.70 0.78 15.28
CA LEU A 277 -4.50 -0.67 15.23
C LEU A 277 -3.44 -1.08 16.26
N PHE A 278 -3.86 -1.78 17.30
CA PHE A 278 -2.97 -2.36 18.29
C PHE A 278 -2.57 -3.78 17.89
N PHE A 279 -1.31 -4.15 18.16
CA PHE A 279 -0.82 -5.53 18.08
C PHE A 279 -0.34 -6.02 19.45
N MET A 280 -0.69 -7.25 19.82
CA MET A 280 -0.40 -7.86 21.12
C MET A 280 0.11 -9.30 20.92
N SER A 281 1.16 -9.67 21.66
CA SER A 281 1.92 -10.92 21.42
C SER A 281 1.43 -12.16 22.18
N SER A 282 0.27 -12.10 22.85
CA SER A 282 -0.37 -13.16 23.68
C SER A 282 0.05 -13.24 25.17
N GLU A 283 -0.85 -13.87 25.96
CA GLU A 283 -1.07 -13.90 27.43
C GLU A 283 -1.15 -12.53 28.13
N GLY A 284 -2.27 -12.26 28.84
CA GLY A 284 -2.54 -10.98 29.53
C GLY A 284 -3.09 -9.85 28.64
N SER A 285 -3.24 -10.09 27.33
CA SER A 285 -3.70 -9.07 26.38
C SER A 285 -5.11 -8.55 26.68
N ASP A 286 -6.04 -9.38 27.15
CA ASP A 286 -7.41 -8.93 27.46
C ASP A 286 -7.43 -7.87 28.59
N GLU A 287 -6.55 -7.98 29.60
CA GLU A 287 -6.42 -6.97 30.65
C GLU A 287 -5.85 -5.67 30.10
N VAL A 288 -4.80 -5.76 29.27
CA VAL A 288 -4.17 -4.60 28.61
C VAL A 288 -5.19 -3.86 27.74
N ILE A 289 -5.98 -4.58 26.94
CA ILE A 289 -7.05 -4.00 26.11
C ILE A 289 -8.11 -3.32 26.98
N THR A 290 -8.52 -3.99 28.06
CA THR A 290 -9.53 -3.43 28.96
C THR A 290 -9.04 -2.13 29.59
N GLN A 291 -7.76 -2.06 29.97
CA GLN A 291 -7.14 -0.84 30.48
C GLN A 291 -7.07 0.26 29.41
N ILE A 292 -6.68 -0.08 28.17
CA ILE A 292 -6.65 0.88 27.05
C ILE A 292 -8.04 1.40 26.74
N TRP A 293 -9.03 0.51 26.65
CA TRP A 293 -10.41 0.88 26.38
C TRP A 293 -10.96 1.78 27.49
N SER A 294 -10.82 1.38 28.75
CA SER A 294 -11.23 2.19 29.90
C SER A 294 -10.57 3.57 29.89
N TYR A 295 -9.28 3.64 29.51
CA TYR A 295 -8.57 4.90 29.37
C TYR A 295 -9.12 5.75 28.22
N LEU A 296 -9.35 5.16 27.05
CA LEU A 296 -9.87 5.86 25.87
C LEU A 296 -11.31 6.35 26.05
N GLU A 297 -12.15 5.60 26.79
CA GLU A 297 -13.52 6.00 27.13
C GLU A 297 -13.55 7.32 27.92
N THR A 298 -12.53 7.60 28.75
CA THR A 298 -12.47 8.86 29.52
C THR A 298 -12.48 10.12 28.64
N PHE A 299 -12.06 10.01 27.37
CA PHE A 299 -12.03 11.13 26.44
C PHE A 299 -13.37 11.44 25.77
N ASN A 300 -14.37 10.56 25.90
CA ASN A 300 -15.72 10.68 25.33
C ASN A 300 -15.72 11.00 23.82
N LEU A 301 -14.99 10.20 23.03
CA LEU A 301 -14.92 10.40 21.59
C LEU A 301 -16.21 9.92 20.87
N PRO A 302 -16.65 10.59 19.78
CA PRO A 302 -17.86 10.22 19.06
C PRO A 302 -17.77 8.81 18.47
N ASN A 303 -18.82 8.01 18.63
CA ASN A 303 -18.93 6.64 18.09
C ASN A 303 -17.69 5.77 18.38
N ALA A 304 -17.04 5.98 19.52
CA ALA A 304 -15.87 5.21 19.91
C ALA A 304 -16.22 3.72 20.01
N SER A 305 -15.39 2.88 19.41
CA SER A 305 -15.54 1.42 19.45
C SER A 305 -14.17 0.75 19.43
N MET A 306 -14.13 -0.48 19.95
CA MET A 306 -12.93 -1.31 20.01
C MET A 306 -13.27 -2.71 19.50
N ASN A 307 -12.73 -3.06 18.34
CA ASN A 307 -13.07 -4.29 17.62
C ASN A 307 -11.93 -5.31 17.68
N LYS A 308 -12.25 -6.55 18.05
CA LYS A 308 -11.33 -7.70 18.06
C LYS A 308 -11.15 -8.23 16.63
N ILE A 309 -9.91 -8.53 16.23
CA ILE A 309 -9.61 -9.09 14.90
C ILE A 309 -9.05 -10.51 15.05
N PHE A 310 -9.77 -11.49 14.52
CA PHE A 310 -9.36 -12.90 14.54
C PHE A 310 -8.71 -13.27 13.21
N ARG A 311 -7.43 -13.65 13.23
CA ARG A 311 -6.72 -14.08 12.01
C ARG A 311 -6.93 -15.56 11.73
N ASP A 312 -7.17 -15.90 10.46
CA ASP A 312 -7.38 -17.29 10.01
C ASP A 312 -6.13 -18.16 10.14
N ASP A 313 -4.93 -17.58 10.09
CA ASP A 313 -3.66 -18.30 10.25
C ASP A 313 -3.33 -18.63 11.71
N LYS A 314 -4.07 -18.06 12.67
CA LYS A 314 -3.89 -18.27 14.12
C LYS A 314 -5.23 -18.36 14.86
N PRO A 315 -6.12 -19.31 14.50
CA PRO A 315 -7.50 -19.36 15.01
C PRO A 315 -7.59 -19.76 16.49
N HIS A 316 -6.55 -20.37 17.05
CA HIS A 316 -6.49 -20.83 18.45
C HIS A 316 -5.73 -19.88 19.39
N TYR A 317 -5.27 -18.73 18.90
CA TYR A 317 -4.59 -17.72 19.72
C TYR A 317 -5.54 -16.56 20.05
N HIS A 318 -5.39 -15.96 21.24
CA HIS A 318 -6.07 -14.70 21.57
C HIS A 318 -5.83 -13.70 20.42
N PRO A 319 -6.87 -12.96 19.96
CA PRO A 319 -6.79 -12.15 18.76
C PRO A 319 -5.63 -11.17 18.91
N PRO A 320 -4.60 -11.26 18.05
CA PRO A 320 -3.39 -10.49 18.24
C PRO A 320 -3.58 -9.02 17.89
N TYR A 321 -4.71 -8.63 17.30
CA TYR A 321 -4.97 -7.26 16.90
C TYR A 321 -6.30 -6.73 17.41
N MET A 322 -6.28 -5.45 17.78
CA MET A 322 -7.47 -4.68 18.15
C MET A 322 -7.52 -3.41 17.32
N LEU A 323 -8.69 -3.08 16.80
CA LEU A 323 -8.92 -1.84 16.09
C LEU A 323 -9.80 -0.92 16.94
N PHE A 324 -9.23 0.17 17.41
CA PHE A 324 -10.00 1.29 17.95
C PHE A 324 -10.45 2.19 16.80
N LEU A 325 -11.72 2.60 16.81
CA LEU A 325 -12.30 3.55 15.86
C LEU A 325 -13.06 4.62 16.62
N ALA A 326 -12.89 5.87 16.21
CA ALA A 326 -13.70 6.99 16.68
C ALA A 326 -13.91 8.02 15.58
N GLY A 327 -15.05 8.70 15.63
CA GLY A 327 -15.41 9.81 14.76
C GLY A 327 -16.76 9.64 14.06
N THR A 328 -16.99 10.45 13.03
CA THR A 328 -18.26 10.55 12.29
C THR A 328 -18.09 10.30 10.79
N SER A 329 -16.87 9.98 10.36
CA SER A 329 -16.55 9.74 8.95
C SER A 329 -17.25 8.49 8.41
N GLU A 330 -17.84 8.59 7.23
CA GLU A 330 -18.35 7.43 6.47
C GLU A 330 -17.25 6.40 6.11
N LYS A 331 -15.97 6.78 6.25
CA LYS A 331 -14.82 5.90 6.05
C LYS A 331 -14.72 4.81 7.12
N ILE A 332 -15.30 5.02 8.31
CA ILE A 332 -15.25 4.08 9.45
C ILE A 332 -15.72 2.69 9.04
N GLY A 333 -16.94 2.57 8.51
CA GLY A 333 -17.49 1.26 8.13
C GLY A 333 -16.70 0.58 7.01
N ARG A 334 -16.06 1.33 6.11
CA ARG A 334 -15.19 0.76 5.08
C ARG A 334 -13.88 0.23 5.67
N LEU A 335 -13.29 0.98 6.61
CA LEU A 335 -12.06 0.58 7.28
C LEU A 335 -12.29 -0.65 8.18
N GLU A 336 -13.39 -0.66 8.94
CA GLU A 336 -13.83 -1.81 9.72
C GLU A 336 -14.01 -3.05 8.84
N ARG A 337 -14.66 -2.91 7.68
CA ARG A 337 -14.78 -4.01 6.72
C ARG A 337 -13.43 -4.56 6.26
N ILE A 338 -12.48 -3.69 5.91
CA ILE A 338 -11.15 -4.13 5.47
C ILE A 338 -10.42 -4.88 6.60
N ILE A 339 -10.40 -4.30 7.81
CA ILE A 339 -9.52 -4.77 8.88
C ILE A 339 -10.17 -5.89 9.69
N CYS A 340 -11.45 -5.77 10.01
CA CYS A 340 -12.17 -6.70 10.86
C CYS A 340 -12.83 -7.81 10.03
N ASP A 341 -13.67 -7.47 9.06
CA ASP A 341 -14.42 -8.48 8.29
C ASP A 341 -13.51 -9.27 7.36
N ASN A 342 -12.68 -8.58 6.58
CA ASN A 342 -11.71 -9.19 5.67
C ASN A 342 -10.40 -9.58 6.39
N ARG A 343 -10.25 -9.23 7.67
CA ARG A 343 -9.10 -9.61 8.53
C ARG A 343 -7.74 -9.11 8.02
N ILE A 344 -7.72 -8.00 7.30
CA ILE A 344 -6.50 -7.43 6.71
C ILE A 344 -5.85 -6.48 7.73
N VAL A 345 -4.90 -7.02 8.50
CA VAL A 345 -4.20 -6.28 9.57
C VAL A 345 -3.00 -5.46 9.09
N GLU A 346 -2.59 -5.63 7.83
CA GLU A 346 -1.55 -4.82 7.19
C GLU A 346 -2.07 -4.21 5.88
N PRO A 347 -3.09 -3.34 5.95
CA PRO A 347 -3.67 -2.75 4.74
C PRO A 347 -2.63 -1.91 3.99
N ASP A 348 -2.59 -2.08 2.67
CA ASP A 348 -1.82 -1.24 1.75
C ASP A 348 -2.68 -0.14 1.08
N LEU A 349 -2.09 0.65 0.18
CA LEU A 349 -2.80 1.73 -0.52
C LEU A 349 -4.03 1.29 -1.29
N ARG A 350 -4.09 0.04 -1.78
CA ARG A 350 -5.25 -0.45 -2.55
C ARG A 350 -6.50 -0.51 -1.65
N HIS A 351 -6.29 -0.86 -0.38
CA HIS A 351 -7.35 -0.90 0.62
C HIS A 351 -7.78 0.53 0.99
N PHE A 352 -6.82 1.42 1.20
CA PHE A 352 -7.11 2.82 1.49
C PHE A 352 -7.73 3.58 0.32
N LEU A 353 -7.46 3.16 -0.92
CA LEU A 353 -8.14 3.68 -2.11
C LEU A 353 -9.64 3.38 -2.07
N TYR A 354 -10.03 2.16 -1.67
CA TYR A 354 -11.42 1.82 -1.42
C TYR A 354 -12.03 2.60 -0.24
N VAL A 355 -11.27 2.76 0.85
CA VAL A 355 -11.72 3.55 2.01
C VAL A 355 -11.96 5.02 1.61
N GLN A 356 -11.11 5.59 0.76
CA GLN A 356 -11.29 6.93 0.22
C GLN A 356 -12.46 7.01 -0.77
N ASN A 357 -12.58 6.03 -1.67
CA ASN A 357 -13.61 6.01 -2.70
C ASN A 357 -14.22 4.60 -2.86
N ARG A 358 -15.44 4.45 -2.36
CA ARG A 358 -16.20 3.18 -2.39
C ARG A 358 -16.48 2.64 -3.80
N THR A 359 -16.38 3.47 -4.84
CA THR A 359 -16.59 3.03 -6.23
C THR A 359 -15.36 2.31 -6.80
N ILE A 360 -14.20 2.49 -6.19
CA ILE A 360 -12.95 1.84 -6.60
C ILE A 360 -12.76 0.57 -5.77
N GLN A 361 -13.25 -0.55 -6.28
CA GLN A 361 -13.32 -1.83 -5.57
C GLN A 361 -12.04 -2.68 -5.70
N VAL A 362 -10.86 -2.07 -5.77
CA VAL A 362 -9.60 -2.79 -6.02
C VAL A 362 -9.00 -3.50 -4.78
N HIS A 363 -9.68 -3.42 -3.63
CA HIS A 363 -9.24 -3.96 -2.35
C HIS A 363 -9.36 -5.48 -2.21
N ASN A 364 -10.19 -6.12 -3.04
CA ASN A 364 -10.34 -7.56 -3.08
C ASN A 364 -10.21 -8.03 -4.53
N PRO A 365 -8.98 -8.29 -5.02
CA PRO A 365 -8.81 -8.80 -6.36
C PRO A 365 -9.27 -10.26 -6.40
N ASP A 366 -10.43 -10.49 -7.03
CA ASP A 366 -10.98 -11.85 -7.20
C ASP A 366 -10.06 -12.73 -8.07
N ASN A 367 -9.23 -12.11 -8.93
CA ASN A 367 -8.30 -12.79 -9.82
C ASN A 367 -6.90 -12.19 -9.76
N THR A 368 -5.91 -13.08 -9.61
CA THR A 368 -4.48 -12.75 -9.63
C THR A 368 -3.81 -13.47 -10.78
N TYR A 369 -3.16 -12.70 -11.63
CA TYR A 369 -2.34 -13.15 -12.76
C TYR A 369 -0.90 -12.76 -12.49
N GLU A 370 0.02 -13.70 -12.67
CA GLU A 370 1.45 -13.47 -12.45
C GLU A 370 2.20 -13.69 -13.77
N PHE A 371 2.69 -12.58 -14.34
CA PHE A 371 3.49 -12.56 -15.55
C PHE A 371 4.93 -12.91 -15.21
N MET A 372 5.42 -14.00 -15.82
CA MET A 372 6.74 -14.58 -15.54
C MET A 372 7.71 -14.51 -16.72
N GLY A 373 7.34 -13.77 -17.77
CA GLY A 373 8.16 -13.60 -18.96
C GLY A 373 7.73 -14.51 -20.11
N PHE A 374 8.52 -14.47 -21.18
CA PHE A 374 8.21 -15.15 -22.45
C PHE A 374 8.94 -16.49 -22.64
N ASP A 375 9.90 -16.84 -21.78
CA ASP A 375 10.73 -18.05 -21.91
C ASP A 375 10.13 -19.25 -21.14
N TRP A 376 9.17 -19.91 -21.78
CA TRP A 376 8.47 -21.08 -21.24
C TRP A 376 9.38 -22.30 -20.95
N LYS A 377 10.62 -22.32 -21.48
CA LYS A 377 11.57 -23.42 -21.28
C LYS A 377 12.41 -23.29 -20.01
N LYS A 378 12.40 -22.13 -19.36
CA LYS A 378 13.12 -21.87 -18.11
C LYS A 378 12.23 -21.73 -16.88
N ALA A 379 10.90 -21.76 -17.08
CA ALA A 379 9.89 -21.67 -16.03
C ALA A 379 9.64 -23.03 -15.37
#